data_AF-A0A4R8WVI5-F1
#
_entry.id   AF-A0A4R8WVI5-F1
#
_cell.length_a   1.000
_cell.length_b   1.000
_cell.length_c   1.000
_cell.angle_alpha   90.00
_cell.angle_beta   90.00
_cell.angle_gamma   90.00
#
_symmetry.space_group_name_H-M   'P 1'
#
loop_
_entity.id
_entity.type
_entity.pdbx_description
1 polymer ?
#
loop_
_entity_poly.entity_id
_entity_poly.type
_entity_poly.pdbx_seq_one_letter_code
_entity_poly.pdbx_strand_id
1 'polypeptide(L)'
;MAARGLALAAEAAGESERAFEILGDARIRCNRLADPNVWLEAYILDAQCELGRRHGHPDTVFWVELMGSLTSRTGMKELMVRSLLHAEALGDDSAGQTARLLGAEIGNPALADLLAR
;
A
#
# COMPACT_ATOMS: atom_id res chain seq x y z
N MET A 1 -0.72 -15.59 13.70
CA MET A 1 -0.44 -16.87 14.40
C MET A 1 -1.70 -17.61 14.89
N ALA A 2 -2.74 -16.96 15.40
CA ALA A 2 -3.96 -17.64 15.89
C ALA A 2 -4.70 -18.52 14.86
N ALA A 3 -4.73 -18.13 13.58
CA ALA A 3 -5.44 -18.89 12.53
C ALA A 3 -4.90 -20.31 12.31
N ARG A 4 -3.60 -20.54 12.51
CA ARG A 4 -3.00 -21.88 12.40
C ARG A 4 -3.51 -22.80 13.51
N GLY A 5 -3.62 -22.31 14.74
CA GLY A 5 -4.16 -23.07 15.87
C GLY A 5 -5.64 -23.41 15.69
N LEU A 6 -6.44 -22.45 15.19
CA LEU A 6 -7.85 -22.67 14.86
C LEU A 6 -8.05 -23.73 13.76
N ALA A 7 -7.23 -23.71 12.71
CA ALA A 7 -7.30 -24.72 11.65
C ALA A 7 -6.93 -26.12 12.16
N LEU A 8 -5.91 -26.24 13.03
CA LEU A 8 -5.52 -27.52 13.64
C LEU A 8 -6.60 -28.05 14.59
N ALA A 9 -7.31 -27.18 15.32
CA ALA A 9 -8.41 -27.59 16.18
C ALA A 9 -9.63 -28.07 15.38
N ALA A 10 -9.96 -27.40 14.27
CA ALA A 10 -11.04 -27.82 13.37
C ALA A 10 -10.72 -29.17 12.69
N GLU A 11 -9.47 -29.36 12.25
CA GLU A 11 -9.02 -30.63 11.68
C GLU A 11 -9.08 -31.77 12.70
N ALA A 12 -8.63 -31.54 13.93
CA ALA A 12 -8.72 -32.52 15.01
C ALA A 12 -10.17 -32.89 15.40
N ALA A 13 -11.14 -32.02 15.12
CA ALA A 13 -12.57 -32.26 15.29
C ALA A 13 -13.22 -32.98 14.08
N GLY A 14 -12.45 -33.30 13.03
CA GLY A 14 -12.95 -33.89 11.78
C GLY A 14 -13.56 -32.88 10.81
N GLU A 15 -13.46 -31.58 11.09
CA GLU A 15 -14.02 -30.49 10.28
C GLU A 15 -13.01 -30.03 9.20
N SER A 16 -12.53 -30.96 8.37
CA SER A 16 -11.42 -30.69 7.43
C SER A 16 -11.72 -29.57 6.42
N GLU A 17 -12.95 -29.47 5.92
CA GLU A 17 -13.36 -28.39 5.01
C GLU A 17 -13.25 -27.02 5.70
N ARG A 18 -13.70 -26.95 6.96
CA ARG A 18 -13.62 -25.75 7.79
C ARG A 18 -12.17 -25.34 8.06
N ALA A 19 -11.27 -26.30 8.28
CA ALA A 19 -9.84 -26.03 8.43
C ALA A 19 -9.23 -25.38 7.18
N PHE A 20 -9.59 -25.85 5.98
CA PHE A 20 -9.14 -25.25 4.71
C PHE A 20 -9.71 -23.85 4.48
N GLU A 21 -10.97 -23.61 4.83
CA GLU A 21 -11.56 -22.26 4.79
C GLU A 21 -10.81 -21.29 5.70
N ILE A 22 -10.54 -21.68 6.95
CA ILE A 22 -9.81 -20.85 7.92
C ILE A 22 -8.42 -20.48 7.40
N LEU A 23 -7.70 -21.45 6.82
CA LEU A 23 -6.37 -21.20 6.24
C LEU A 23 -6.44 -20.35 4.96
N GLY A 24 -7.44 -20.58 4.10
CA GLY A 24 -7.67 -19.78 2.89
C GLY A 24 -7.98 -18.32 3.21
N ASP A 25 -8.88 -18.08 4.16
CA ASP A 25 -9.25 -16.77 4.67
C ASP A 25 -8.07 -16.08 5.39
N ALA A 26 -7.32 -16.81 6.21
CA ALA A 26 -6.09 -16.29 6.81
C ALA A 26 -5.03 -15.89 5.77
N ARG A 27 -4.86 -16.68 4.70
CA ARG A 27 -3.97 -16.35 3.57
C ARG A 27 -4.44 -15.13 2.79
N ILE A 28 -5.75 -14.93 2.65
CA ILE A 28 -6.29 -13.72 2.04
C ILE A 28 -6.04 -12.51 2.94
N ARG A 29 -6.33 -12.62 4.24
CA ARG A 29 -6.18 -11.51 5.19
C ARG A 29 -4.74 -11.10 5.43
N CYS A 30 -3.81 -12.03 5.51
CA CYS A 30 -2.39 -11.70 5.70
C CYS A 30 -1.79 -10.96 4.49
N ASN A 31 -2.45 -11.01 3.33
CA ASN A 31 -2.07 -10.30 2.13
C ASN A 31 -2.94 -9.05 1.86
N ARG A 32 -4.19 -9.02 2.32
CA ARG A 32 -5.14 -7.91 2.08
C ARG A 32 -5.12 -6.81 3.15
N LEU A 33 -4.94 -7.16 4.41
CA LEU A 33 -4.48 -6.19 5.38
C LEU A 33 -2.97 -6.30 5.32
N ALA A 34 -2.31 -5.37 4.63
CA ALA A 34 -0.91 -5.12 4.93
C ALA A 34 -0.78 -5.12 6.46
N ASP A 35 0.21 -5.85 6.98
CA ASP A 35 0.54 -5.83 8.40
C ASP A 35 0.53 -4.36 8.89
N PRO A 36 0.00 -4.03 10.08
CA PRO A 36 0.02 -2.65 10.58
C PRO A 36 1.38 -1.96 10.41
N ASN A 37 2.47 -2.73 10.48
CA ASN A 37 3.82 -2.22 10.25
C ASN A 37 4.08 -1.81 8.78
N VAL A 38 3.49 -2.51 7.81
CA VAL A 38 3.62 -2.20 6.38
C VAL A 38 2.82 -0.96 6.00
N TRP A 39 1.66 -0.74 6.61
CA TRP A 39 0.94 0.53 6.49
C TRP A 39 1.73 1.69 7.09
N LEU A 40 2.29 1.49 8.29
CA LEU A 40 3.12 2.48 8.95
C LEU A 40 4.35 2.84 8.10
N GLU A 41 5.02 1.85 7.51
CA GLU A 41 6.15 2.07 6.59
C GLU A 41 5.74 2.95 5.39
N ALA A 42 4.61 2.67 4.75
CA ALA A 42 4.16 3.45 3.61
C ALA A 42 3.81 4.91 3.99
N TYR A 43 3.21 5.15 5.16
CA TYR A 43 2.98 6.50 5.67
C TYR A 43 4.27 7.24 6.06
N ILE A 44 5.25 6.52 6.62
CA ILE A 44 6.57 7.10 6.92
C ILE A 44 7.27 7.50 5.62
N LEU A 45 7.26 6.63 4.60
CA LEU A 45 7.86 6.91 3.30
C LEU A 45 7.21 8.12 2.62
N ASP A 46 5.89 8.23 2.67
CA ASP A 46 5.17 9.40 2.15
C ASP A 46 5.60 10.70 2.84
N ALA A 47 5.74 10.69 4.17
CA ALA A 47 6.23 11.83 4.93
C ALA A 47 7.71 12.15 4.62
N GLN A 48 8.55 11.13 4.42
CA GLN A 48 9.95 11.28 4.01
C GLN A 48 10.05 11.89 2.61
N CYS A 49 9.20 11.49 1.66
CA CYS A 49 9.16 12.09 0.32
C CYS A 49 8.78 13.58 0.38
N GLU A 50 7.73 13.93 1.12
CA GLU A 50 7.29 15.32 1.29
C GLU A 50 8.37 16.19 1.92
N LEU A 51 8.98 15.73 3.02
CA LEU A 51 10.03 16.46 3.71
C LEU A 51 11.31 16.55 2.86
N GLY A 52 11.68 15.43 2.22
CA GLY A 52 12.84 15.34 1.34
C GLY A 52 12.74 16.31 0.16
N ARG A 53 11.58 16.38 -0.49
CA ARG A 53 11.30 17.36 -1.55
C ARG A 53 11.41 18.80 -1.05
N ARG A 54 10.82 19.10 0.10
CA ARG A 54 10.80 20.46 0.67
C ARG A 54 12.21 20.97 1.03
N HIS A 55 13.09 20.07 1.45
CA HIS A 55 14.43 20.43 1.95
C HIS A 55 15.58 19.98 1.04
N GLY A 56 15.28 19.37 -0.13
CA GLY A 56 16.28 18.89 -1.07
C GLY A 56 17.13 17.75 -0.53
N HIS A 57 16.56 16.81 0.22
CA HIS A 57 17.30 15.67 0.76
C HIS A 57 17.78 14.74 -0.36
N PRO A 58 19.04 14.27 -0.37
CA PRO A 58 19.60 13.48 -1.47
C PRO A 58 18.85 12.15 -1.70
N ASP A 59 18.34 11.53 -0.64
CA ASP A 59 17.65 10.23 -0.73
C ASP A 59 16.18 10.31 -1.18
N THR A 60 15.68 11.51 -1.50
CA THR A 60 14.26 11.70 -1.84
C THR A 60 13.82 10.83 -3.01
N VAL A 61 14.64 10.74 -4.05
CA VAL A 61 14.36 9.88 -5.23
C VAL A 61 14.22 8.41 -4.80
N PHE A 62 15.14 7.94 -3.96
CA PHE A 62 15.12 6.56 -3.46
C PHE A 62 13.85 6.27 -2.64
N TRP A 63 13.41 7.19 -1.78
CA TRP A 63 12.18 6.99 -1.01
C TRP A 63 10.92 6.94 -1.88
N VAL A 64 10.87 7.75 -2.94
CA VAL A 64 9.76 7.72 -3.92
C VAL A 64 9.69 6.37 -4.62
N GLU A 65 10.82 5.84 -5.08
CA GLU A 65 10.90 4.52 -5.71
C GLU A 65 10.51 3.40 -4.74
N LEU A 66 11.00 3.46 -3.51
CA LEU A 66 10.70 2.49 -2.46
C LEU A 66 9.21 2.50 -2.11
N MET A 67 8.61 3.68 -1.98
CA MET A 67 7.17 3.85 -1.75
C MET A 67 6.35 3.29 -2.91
N GLY A 68 6.73 3.57 -4.16
CA GLY A 68 6.08 3.03 -5.36
C GLY A 68 6.09 1.50 -5.39
N SER A 69 7.24 0.89 -5.11
CA SER A 69 7.40 -0.56 -5.03
C SER A 69 6.54 -1.18 -3.91
N LEU A 70 6.57 -0.58 -2.72
CA LEU A 70 5.81 -1.05 -1.55
C LEU A 70 4.30 -1.02 -1.82
N THR A 71 3.80 0.12 -2.28
CA THR A 71 2.37 0.38 -2.49
C THR A 71 1.81 -0.45 -3.65
N SER A 72 2.59 -0.66 -4.72
CA SER A 72 2.24 -1.52 -5.85
C SER A 72 2.05 -2.98 -5.42
N ARG A 73 2.99 -3.53 -4.63
CA ARG A 73 2.93 -4.93 -4.16
C ARG A 73 1.84 -5.16 -3.10
N THR A 74 1.50 -4.14 -2.32
CA THR A 74 0.54 -4.25 -1.21
C THR A 74 -0.88 -3.81 -1.57
N GLY A 75 -1.09 -3.25 -2.77
CA GLY A 75 -2.40 -2.81 -3.23
C GLY A 75 -2.90 -1.52 -2.54
N MET A 76 -2.00 -0.73 -1.93
CA MET A 76 -2.33 0.55 -1.30
C MET A 76 -2.55 1.64 -2.35
N LYS A 77 -3.67 1.56 -3.07
CA LYS A 77 -3.94 2.39 -4.26
C LYS A 77 -3.78 3.90 -4.04
N GLU A 78 -4.25 4.43 -2.92
CA GLU A 78 -4.12 5.87 -2.62
C GLU A 78 -2.67 6.29 -2.43
N LEU A 79 -1.90 5.51 -1.66
CA LEU A 79 -0.48 5.78 -1.44
C LEU A 79 0.33 5.56 -2.72
N MET A 80 -0.09 4.62 -3.59
CA MET A 80 0.50 4.47 -4.92
C MET A 80 0.29 5.73 -5.79
N VAL A 81 -0.90 6.35 -5.74
CA VAL A 81 -1.12 7.63 -6.43
C VAL A 81 -0.21 8.72 -5.86
N ARG A 82 -0.04 8.76 -4.53
CA ARG A 82 0.84 9.75 -3.88
C ARG A 82 2.32 9.57 -4.23
N SER A 83 2.82 8.33 -4.35
CA SER A 83 4.20 8.10 -4.80
C SER A 83 4.43 8.60 -6.23
N LEU A 84 3.45 8.42 -7.13
CA LEU A 84 3.50 8.95 -8.49
C LEU A 84 3.50 10.49 -8.52
N LEU A 85 2.77 11.15 -7.61
CA LEU A 85 2.79 12.61 -7.48
C LEU A 85 4.11 13.14 -6.93
N HIS A 86 4.75 12.40 -6.02
CA HIS A 86 6.12 12.73 -5.60
C HIS A 86 7.12 12.60 -6.75
N ALA A 87 6.97 11.59 -7.62
CA ALA A 87 7.79 11.41 -8.81
C ALA A 87 7.56 12.54 -9.85
N GLU A 88 6.31 12.91 -10.13
CA GLU A 88 5.97 14.06 -10.98
C GLU A 88 6.66 15.33 -10.49
N ALA A 89 6.57 15.57 -9.19
CA ALA A 89 7.14 16.77 -8.60
C ALA A 89 8.69 16.73 -8.50
N LEU A 90 9.32 15.60 -8.81
CA LEU A 90 10.76 15.44 -9.04
C LEU A 90 11.13 15.50 -10.54
N GLY A 91 10.16 15.67 -11.44
CA GLY A 91 10.34 15.86 -12.87
C GLY A 91 9.84 14.72 -13.76
N ASP A 92 9.20 13.69 -13.20
CA ASP A 92 8.59 12.61 -14.01
C ASP A 92 7.15 12.94 -14.40
N ASP A 93 6.97 13.73 -15.45
CA ASP A 93 5.65 14.14 -15.97
C ASP A 93 4.75 12.93 -16.33
N SER A 94 5.35 11.78 -16.68
CA SER A 94 4.60 10.56 -17.01
C SER A 94 3.98 9.91 -15.78
N ALA A 95 4.64 10.01 -14.63
CA ALA A 95 4.10 9.57 -13.35
C ALA A 95 2.85 10.38 -12.98
N GLY A 96 2.86 11.69 -13.21
CA GLY A 96 1.71 12.57 -12.97
C GLY A 96 0.47 12.19 -13.79
N GLN A 97 0.65 11.87 -15.07
CA GLN A 97 -0.44 11.39 -15.93
C GLN A 97 -1.02 10.07 -15.41
N THR A 98 -0.15 9.16 -14.98
CA THR A 98 -0.53 7.87 -14.40
C THR A 98 -1.28 8.07 -13.07
N ALA A 99 -0.83 9.00 -12.23
CA ALA A 99 -1.47 9.35 -10.95
C ALA A 99 -2.91 9.81 -11.17
N ARG A 100 -3.14 10.69 -12.15
CA ARG A 100 -4.47 11.19 -12.51
C ARG A 100 -5.39 10.07 -13.02
N LEU A 101 -4.89 9.18 -13.88
CA LEU A 101 -5.66 8.06 -14.42
C LEU A 101 -6.09 7.08 -13.32
N LEU A 102 -5.17 6.71 -12.43
CA LEU A 102 -5.46 5.78 -11.33
C LEU A 102 -6.31 6.43 -10.23
N GLY A 103 -6.07 7.71 -9.96
CA GLY A 103 -6.79 8.46 -8.93
C GLY A 103 -8.26 8.71 -9.26
N ALA A 104 -8.62 8.81 -10.55
CA ALA A 104 -10.02 9.01 -10.98
C ALA A 104 -10.95 7.84 -10.56
N GLU A 105 -10.40 6.64 -10.36
CA GLU A 105 -11.15 5.47 -9.90
C GLU A 105 -11.26 5.40 -8.37
N ILE A 106 -10.55 6.25 -7.64
CA ILE A 106 -10.50 6.27 -6.18
C ILE A 106 -11.48 7.32 -5.67
N GLY A 107 -12.56 6.87 -5.02
CA GLY A 107 -13.61 7.73 -4.45
C GLY A 107 -13.20 8.51 -3.19
N ASN A 108 -11.99 9.07 -3.15
CA ASN A 108 -11.47 9.83 -2.00
C ASN A 108 -11.38 11.34 -2.35
N PRO A 109 -12.22 12.21 -1.74
CA PRO A 109 -12.22 13.65 -2.02
C PRO A 109 -10.87 14.33 -1.74
N ALA A 110 -10.16 13.94 -0.68
CA ALA A 110 -8.87 14.53 -0.34
C ALA A 110 -7.80 14.21 -1.40
N LEU A 111 -7.90 13.02 -2.02
CA LEU A 111 -7.03 12.66 -3.13
C LEU A 111 -7.40 13.43 -4.41
N ALA A 112 -8.69 13.63 -4.67
CA ALA A 112 -9.15 14.46 -5.79
C ALA A 112 -8.63 15.90 -5.67
N ASP A 113 -8.70 16.50 -4.47
CA ASP A 113 -8.16 17.83 -4.20
C ASP A 113 -6.64 17.91 -4.40
N LEU A 114 -5.92 16.81 -4.17
CA LEU A 114 -4.48 16.73 -4.40
C LEU A 114 -4.15 16.68 -5.90
N LEU A 115 -4.93 15.95 -6.68
CA LEU A 115 -4.75 15.78 -8.13
C LEU A 115 -5.16 17.02 -8.95
N ALA A 116 -5.93 17.92 -8.36
CA ALA A 116 -6.38 19.16 -8.99
C ALA A 116 -5.40 20.33 -8.84
N ARG A 117 -4.29 20.14 -8.10
CA ARG A 117 -3.22 21.14 -7.91
C ARG A 117 -2.22 21.10 -9.06
#